data_AF-A0A8T5GNC5-F1
#
_entry.id   AF-A0A8T5GNC5-F1
#
_cell.length_a   1.000
_cell.length_b   1.000
_cell.length_c   1.000
_cell.angle_alpha   90.00
_cell.angle_beta   90.00
_cell.angle_gamma   90.00
#
_symmetry.space_group_name_H-M   'P 1'
#
loop_
_entity.id
_entity.type
_entity.pdbx_description
1 polymer ?
#
loop_
_entity_poly.entity_id
_entity_poly.type
_entity_poly.pdbx_seq_one_letter_code
_entity_poly.pdbx_strand_id
1 'polypeptide(L)'
;MKAALISLGSTSSVMVADAMKKYFDQVDMIQLKEIEVGLGKDGGILYQGEPLEQYDCVYLKGSFRYAHLLRSIAAMLEGKVPFMPLTADAFTTVHNKLLTHLVLQQHTIPMPKTYISSTVEAAKELLKKVNYPIVMKFPEGTQGKGVMFADSISSASSLLDALGALNQPFIIQEYVETGGTDIRAHVVGDKVVAAMRRKSQTEEKRSNIHAGGTGESVQLNRESITIALKTAKALRADICGVDILESPLGPLVIEANISPGLQGISEVSTINIPDQIAQFLYRKTKEVVDKEKKVAAAEVLKDISLNDDSSISIGQEIISDLQFRGERILLPELITKLTGFSDRKEYTIKARKGKVEIEEFEM
;
A
#
# COMPACT_ATOMS: atom_id res chain seq x y z
N MET A 1 -14.08 -12.06 13.11
CA MET A 1 -13.50 -11.20 12.08
C MET A 1 -13.62 -11.87 10.73
N LYS A 2 -14.20 -11.17 9.75
CA LYS A 2 -14.34 -11.60 8.35
C LYS A 2 -13.19 -11.04 7.51
N ALA A 3 -12.70 -11.82 6.55
CA ALA A 3 -11.67 -11.37 5.61
C ALA A 3 -12.02 -11.68 4.16
N ALA A 4 -11.58 -10.83 3.24
CA ALA A 4 -11.64 -11.08 1.81
C ALA A 4 -10.23 -11.12 1.19
N LEU A 5 -10.01 -12.10 0.31
CA LEU A 5 -8.87 -12.10 -0.62
C LEU A 5 -9.41 -11.89 -2.03
N ILE A 6 -9.14 -10.70 -2.57
CA ILE A 6 -9.59 -10.31 -3.92
C ILE A 6 -8.46 -10.56 -4.90
N SER A 7 -8.66 -11.46 -5.87
CA SER A 7 -7.61 -11.78 -6.85
C SER A 7 -8.11 -12.40 -8.14
N LEU A 8 -7.17 -12.78 -9.02
CA LEU A 8 -7.46 -13.54 -10.25
C LEU A 8 -7.52 -15.08 -10.03
N GLY A 9 -7.48 -15.56 -8.78
CA GLY A 9 -7.54 -16.99 -8.47
C GLY A 9 -6.24 -17.76 -8.69
N SER A 10 -5.08 -17.10 -8.59
CA SER A 10 -3.78 -17.77 -8.72
C SER A 10 -3.55 -18.83 -7.62
N THR A 11 -2.72 -19.85 -7.87
CA THR A 11 -2.37 -20.84 -6.83
C THR A 11 -1.83 -20.18 -5.55
N SER A 12 -1.02 -19.13 -5.68
CA SER A 12 -0.53 -18.35 -4.52
C SER A 12 -1.66 -17.69 -3.74
N SER A 13 -2.70 -17.20 -4.42
CA SER A 13 -3.88 -16.63 -3.78
C SER A 13 -4.65 -17.69 -2.99
N VAL A 14 -4.86 -18.87 -3.60
CA VAL A 14 -5.54 -20.00 -2.96
C VAL A 14 -4.78 -20.45 -1.71
N MET A 15 -3.45 -20.64 -1.81
CA MET A 15 -2.61 -21.01 -0.67
C MET A 15 -2.74 -20.03 0.50
N VAL A 16 -2.77 -18.72 0.23
CA VAL A 16 -2.94 -17.69 1.27
C VAL A 16 -4.34 -17.70 1.85
N ALA A 17 -5.38 -17.77 1.00
CA ALA A 17 -6.78 -17.81 1.47
C ALA A 17 -7.04 -19.03 2.36
N ASP A 18 -6.53 -20.20 2.00
CA ASP A 18 -6.66 -21.41 2.82
C ASP A 18 -5.92 -21.29 4.15
N ALA A 19 -4.76 -20.64 4.17
CA ALA A 19 -4.05 -20.35 5.41
C ALA A 19 -4.82 -19.35 6.30
N MET A 20 -5.49 -18.35 5.71
CA MET A 20 -6.31 -17.37 6.43
C MET A 20 -7.49 -18.02 7.17
N LYS A 21 -8.07 -19.11 6.63
CA LYS A 21 -9.20 -19.84 7.26
C LYS A 21 -8.88 -20.43 8.64
N LYS A 22 -7.60 -20.56 9.00
CA LYS A 22 -7.19 -21.01 10.34
C LYS A 22 -7.35 -19.92 11.41
N TYR A 23 -7.41 -18.67 11.00
CA TYR A 23 -7.35 -17.51 11.91
C TYR A 23 -8.62 -16.66 11.85
N PHE A 24 -9.20 -16.46 10.67
CA PHE A 24 -10.43 -15.70 10.48
C PHE A 24 -11.67 -16.59 10.53
N ASP A 25 -12.78 -16.07 11.04
CA ASP A 25 -14.04 -16.82 11.16
C ASP A 25 -14.69 -17.08 9.79
N GLN A 26 -14.47 -16.16 8.85
CA GLN A 26 -14.93 -16.24 7.46
C GLN A 26 -13.83 -15.68 6.54
N VAL A 27 -13.53 -16.39 5.46
CA VAL A 27 -12.58 -15.97 4.43
C VAL A 27 -13.20 -16.16 3.06
N ASP A 28 -13.49 -15.05 2.39
CA ASP A 28 -14.09 -15.07 1.06
C ASP A 28 -13.03 -14.80 -0.02
N MET A 29 -13.01 -15.67 -1.01
CA MET A 29 -12.22 -15.47 -2.21
C MET A 29 -13.09 -14.79 -3.27
N ILE A 30 -12.72 -13.56 -3.60
CA ILE A 30 -13.51 -12.72 -4.52
C ILE A 30 -12.76 -12.60 -5.83
N GLN A 31 -13.45 -12.88 -6.93
CA GLN A 31 -12.86 -12.82 -8.27
C GLN A 31 -12.76 -11.36 -8.73
N LEU A 32 -11.54 -10.87 -8.90
CA LEU A 32 -11.26 -9.47 -9.27
C LEU A 32 -11.95 -9.03 -10.57
N LYS A 33 -12.16 -9.96 -11.51
CA LYS A 33 -12.81 -9.69 -12.80
C LYS A 33 -14.32 -9.46 -12.70
N GLU A 34 -14.92 -9.83 -11.57
CA GLU A 34 -16.36 -9.73 -11.31
C GLU A 34 -16.67 -8.58 -10.34
N ILE A 35 -15.66 -7.76 -10.03
CA ILE A 35 -15.84 -6.53 -9.27
C ILE A 35 -16.17 -5.38 -10.22
N GLU A 36 -17.18 -4.63 -9.83
CA GLU A 36 -17.59 -3.40 -10.49
C GLU A 36 -17.36 -2.23 -9.53
N VAL A 37 -16.85 -1.11 -10.06
CA VAL A 37 -16.57 0.09 -9.27
C VAL A 37 -17.35 1.25 -9.87
N GLY A 38 -18.37 1.71 -9.15
CA GLY A 38 -19.12 2.92 -9.48
C GLY A 38 -18.50 4.14 -8.81
N LEU A 39 -18.26 5.21 -9.58
CA LEU A 39 -17.80 6.50 -9.07
C LEU A 39 -18.96 7.52 -9.15
N GLY A 40 -19.15 8.29 -8.09
CA GLY A 40 -20.24 9.28 -8.00
C GLY A 40 -20.92 9.24 -6.64
N LYS A 41 -21.98 10.05 -6.48
CA LYS A 41 -22.70 10.22 -5.21
C LYS A 41 -23.25 8.91 -4.64
N ASP A 42 -23.72 8.03 -5.54
CA ASP A 42 -24.26 6.70 -5.20
C ASP A 42 -23.31 5.58 -5.67
N GLY A 43 -22.04 5.92 -5.91
CA GLY A 43 -21.01 4.97 -6.33
C GLY A 43 -20.58 4.04 -5.20
N GLY A 44 -20.30 2.79 -5.54
CA GLY A 44 -19.89 1.77 -4.59
C GLY A 44 -19.06 0.69 -5.27
N ILE A 45 -18.64 -0.29 -4.48
CA ILE A 45 -18.02 -1.52 -4.99
C ILE A 45 -19.09 -2.58 -5.00
N LEU A 46 -19.33 -3.19 -6.16
CA LEU A 46 -20.21 -4.33 -6.33
C LEU A 46 -19.39 -5.58 -6.65
N TYR A 47 -19.92 -6.74 -6.29
CA TYR A 47 -19.45 -8.05 -6.69
C TYR A 47 -20.63 -8.82 -7.28
N GLN A 48 -20.56 -9.16 -8.56
CA GLN A 48 -21.65 -9.81 -9.29
C GLN A 48 -22.99 -9.02 -9.21
N GLY A 49 -22.92 -7.70 -9.33
CA GLY A 49 -24.08 -6.80 -9.25
C GLY A 49 -24.58 -6.46 -7.84
N GLU A 50 -24.11 -7.14 -6.80
CA GLU A 50 -24.51 -6.88 -5.41
C GLU A 50 -23.47 -6.08 -4.64
N PRO A 51 -23.85 -5.23 -3.66
CA PRO A 51 -22.90 -4.51 -2.83
C PRO A 51 -21.88 -5.43 -2.16
N LEU A 52 -20.59 -5.06 -2.24
CA LEU A 52 -19.53 -5.81 -1.60
C LEU A 52 -19.78 -5.90 -0.08
N GLU A 53 -19.71 -7.11 0.47
CA GLU A 53 -19.83 -7.34 1.91
C GLU A 53 -18.81 -6.52 2.72
N GLN A 54 -19.13 -6.28 4.00
CA GLN A 54 -18.21 -5.66 4.93
C GLN A 54 -17.22 -6.68 5.49
N TYR A 55 -15.94 -6.33 5.46
CA TYR A 55 -14.84 -7.17 5.94
C TYR A 55 -13.96 -6.40 6.92
N ASP A 56 -13.39 -7.12 7.89
CA ASP A 56 -12.39 -6.56 8.81
C ASP A 56 -11.00 -6.48 8.15
N CYS A 57 -10.73 -7.38 7.20
CA CYS A 57 -9.49 -7.47 6.46
C CYS A 57 -9.74 -7.64 4.96
N VAL A 58 -9.09 -6.84 4.12
CA VAL A 58 -9.12 -7.05 2.66
C VAL A 58 -7.69 -7.13 2.13
N TYR A 59 -7.34 -8.26 1.50
CA TYR A 59 -6.07 -8.42 0.80
C TYR A 59 -6.28 -8.49 -0.72
N LEU A 60 -5.88 -7.42 -1.39
CA LEU A 60 -5.96 -7.28 -2.84
C LEU A 60 -4.70 -7.84 -3.51
N LYS A 61 -4.86 -8.68 -4.53
CA LYS A 61 -3.76 -9.22 -5.35
C LYS A 61 -4.10 -9.15 -6.83
N GLY A 62 -3.15 -8.74 -7.66
CA GLY A 62 -3.34 -8.76 -9.12
C GLY A 62 -2.11 -8.30 -9.90
N SER A 63 -2.21 -8.42 -11.22
CA SER A 63 -1.17 -7.97 -12.14
C SER A 63 -1.31 -6.48 -12.45
N PHE A 64 -0.23 -5.86 -12.95
CA PHE A 64 -0.21 -4.47 -13.41
C PHE A 64 -1.36 -4.10 -14.38
N ARG A 65 -1.87 -5.06 -15.17
CA ARG A 65 -3.01 -4.86 -16.08
C ARG A 65 -4.30 -4.42 -15.37
N TYR A 66 -4.41 -4.71 -14.07
CA TYR A 66 -5.53 -4.33 -13.23
C TYR A 66 -5.14 -3.26 -12.20
N ALA A 67 -4.00 -2.59 -12.35
CA ALA A 67 -3.49 -1.63 -11.38
C ALA A 67 -4.51 -0.51 -11.07
N HIS A 68 -5.17 0.03 -12.09
CA HIS A 68 -6.21 1.05 -11.90
C HIS A 68 -7.41 0.52 -11.12
N LEU A 69 -7.92 -0.67 -11.47
CA LEU A 69 -9.03 -1.29 -10.75
C LEU A 69 -8.66 -1.57 -9.28
N LEU A 70 -7.49 -2.16 -9.04
CA LEU A 70 -6.98 -2.44 -7.69
C LEU A 70 -6.80 -1.16 -6.87
N ARG A 71 -6.24 -0.10 -7.47
CA ARG A 71 -6.15 1.22 -6.84
C ARG A 71 -7.52 1.75 -6.46
N SER A 72 -8.49 1.70 -7.38
CA SER A 72 -9.84 2.22 -7.13
C SER A 72 -10.54 1.47 -5.99
N ILE A 73 -10.44 0.13 -5.98
CA ILE A 73 -10.97 -0.70 -4.88
C ILE A 73 -10.29 -0.31 -3.56
N ALA A 74 -8.96 -0.30 -3.52
CA ALA A 74 -8.20 0.06 -2.32
C ALA A 74 -8.57 1.44 -1.78
N ALA A 75 -8.67 2.45 -2.66
CA ALA A 75 -9.02 3.82 -2.28
C ALA A 75 -10.44 3.93 -1.73
N MET A 76 -11.41 3.19 -2.29
CA MET A 76 -12.80 3.22 -1.84
C MET A 76 -13.04 2.45 -0.53
N LEU A 77 -12.16 1.51 -0.20
CA LEU A 77 -12.15 0.76 1.05
C LEU A 77 -11.30 1.40 2.15
N GLU A 78 -10.46 2.38 1.82
CA GLU A 78 -9.61 3.10 2.77
C GLU A 78 -10.48 3.78 3.84
N GLY A 79 -10.20 3.49 5.11
CA GLY A 79 -10.99 3.96 6.26
C GLY A 79 -12.34 3.26 6.48
N LYS A 80 -12.77 2.36 5.57
CA LYS A 80 -13.99 1.54 5.75
C LYS A 80 -13.67 0.10 6.16
N VAL A 81 -12.48 -0.38 5.80
CA VAL A 81 -11.96 -1.69 6.20
C VAL A 81 -10.89 -1.46 7.28
N PRO A 82 -11.00 -2.10 8.46
CA PRO A 82 -10.04 -1.96 9.54
C PRO A 82 -8.58 -2.21 9.11
N PHE A 83 -8.34 -3.21 8.25
CA PHE A 83 -6.98 -3.47 7.79
C PHE A 83 -6.87 -3.90 6.32
N MET A 84 -5.94 -3.27 5.61
CA MET A 84 -5.44 -3.68 4.30
C MET A 84 -3.90 -3.63 4.32
N PRO A 85 -3.20 -4.68 3.84
CA PRO A 85 -1.73 -4.73 3.87
C PRO A 85 -1.07 -3.87 2.77
N LEU A 86 -1.87 -3.31 1.86
CA LEU A 86 -1.43 -2.53 0.72
C LEU A 86 -2.28 -1.28 0.63
N THR A 87 -1.63 -0.13 0.44
CA THR A 87 -2.32 1.15 0.22
C THR A 87 -2.68 1.33 -1.26
N ALA A 88 -3.64 2.22 -1.56
CA ALA A 88 -4.04 2.49 -2.94
C ALA A 88 -2.85 2.93 -3.82
N ASP A 89 -1.95 3.75 -3.27
CA ASP A 89 -0.75 4.22 -3.98
C ASP A 89 0.24 3.10 -4.32
N ALA A 90 0.30 2.04 -3.51
CA ALA A 90 1.17 0.91 -3.80
C ALA A 90 0.82 0.26 -5.15
N PHE A 91 -0.45 0.18 -5.52
CA PHE A 91 -0.88 -0.39 -6.80
C PHE A 91 -0.44 0.42 -8.01
N THR A 92 -0.26 1.73 -7.87
CA THR A 92 0.27 2.58 -8.95
C THR A 92 1.79 2.54 -8.97
N THR A 93 2.40 2.77 -7.81
CA THR A 93 3.86 2.94 -7.69
C THR A 93 4.59 1.64 -7.96
N VAL A 94 4.17 0.52 -7.35
CA VAL A 94 4.93 -0.74 -7.41
C VAL A 94 4.77 -1.44 -8.77
N HIS A 95 3.65 -1.26 -9.45
CA HIS A 95 3.46 -1.80 -10.80
C HIS A 95 4.21 -1.03 -11.89
N ASN A 96 4.79 0.12 -11.56
CA ASN A 96 5.58 0.94 -12.46
C ASN A 96 7.02 1.08 -11.95
N LYS A 97 7.98 0.50 -12.67
CA LYS A 97 9.40 0.47 -12.28
C LYS A 97 9.98 1.87 -12.13
N LEU A 98 9.62 2.82 -12.98
CA LEU A 98 10.10 4.20 -12.87
C LEU A 98 9.62 4.82 -11.54
N LEU A 99 8.32 4.72 -11.24
CA LEU A 99 7.77 5.27 -10.01
C LEU A 99 8.36 4.59 -8.77
N THR A 100 8.58 3.27 -8.84
CA THR A 100 9.31 2.54 -7.80
C THR A 100 10.71 3.14 -7.58
N HIS A 101 11.52 3.29 -8.64
CA HIS A 101 12.87 3.87 -8.53
C HIS A 101 12.85 5.31 -8.01
N LEU A 102 11.84 6.11 -8.37
CA LEU A 102 11.68 7.46 -7.82
C LEU A 102 11.48 7.42 -6.29
N VAL A 103 10.64 6.52 -5.79
CA VAL A 103 10.45 6.33 -4.34
C VAL A 103 11.73 5.83 -3.66
N LEU A 104 12.46 4.90 -4.28
CA LEU A 104 13.75 4.40 -3.78
C LEU A 104 14.76 5.55 -3.64
N GLN A 105 14.88 6.41 -4.66
CA GLN A 105 15.76 7.59 -4.65
C GLN A 105 15.40 8.54 -3.50
N GLN A 106 14.10 8.87 -3.35
CA GLN A 106 13.62 9.80 -2.32
C GLN A 106 13.89 9.30 -0.90
N HIS A 107 13.93 7.99 -0.71
CA HIS A 107 14.21 7.36 0.58
C HIS A 107 15.67 6.96 0.76
N THR A 108 16.57 7.30 -0.17
CA THR A 108 17.98 6.91 -0.13
C THR A 108 18.13 5.39 0.02
N ILE A 109 17.41 4.64 -0.83
CA ILE A 109 17.53 3.19 -0.94
C ILE A 109 18.44 2.91 -2.13
N PRO A 110 19.51 2.12 -1.97
CA PRO A 110 20.42 1.82 -3.07
C PRO A 110 19.69 1.12 -4.24
N MET A 111 19.90 1.63 -5.44
CA MET A 111 19.34 1.12 -6.70
C MET A 111 20.32 1.40 -7.84
N PRO A 112 20.26 0.68 -8.97
CA PRO A 112 21.07 1.01 -10.13
C PRO A 112 20.72 2.38 -10.69
N LYS A 113 21.72 3.08 -11.23
CA LYS A 113 21.50 4.40 -11.81
C LYS A 113 20.51 4.30 -12.97
N THR A 114 19.42 5.07 -12.89
CA THR A 114 18.29 4.97 -13.81
C THR A 114 17.97 6.33 -14.41
N TYR A 115 17.68 6.35 -15.70
CA TYR A 115 17.46 7.54 -16.51
C TYR A 115 16.13 7.41 -17.25
N ILE A 116 15.45 8.54 -17.40
CA ILE A 116 14.27 8.70 -18.23
C ILE A 116 14.51 9.86 -19.20
N SER A 117 13.94 9.74 -20.40
CA SER A 117 13.91 10.78 -21.42
C SER A 117 12.51 10.88 -22.00
N SER A 118 12.10 12.09 -22.38
CA SER A 118 10.82 12.35 -23.06
C SER A 118 10.88 12.09 -24.57
N THR A 119 12.07 12.14 -25.18
CA THR A 119 12.25 11.89 -26.61
C THR A 119 13.42 10.95 -26.88
N VAL A 120 13.42 10.35 -28.08
CA VAL A 120 14.49 9.49 -28.57
C VAL A 120 15.80 10.28 -28.73
N GLU A 121 15.73 11.52 -29.22
CA GLU A 121 16.90 12.38 -29.43
C GLU A 121 17.57 12.73 -28.10
N ALA A 122 16.78 13.14 -27.10
CA ALA A 122 17.29 13.42 -25.77
C ALA A 122 17.84 12.14 -25.10
N ALA A 123 17.24 10.98 -25.36
CA ALA A 123 17.76 9.70 -24.90
C ALA A 123 19.12 9.38 -25.54
N LYS A 124 19.29 9.63 -26.85
CA LYS A 124 20.57 9.44 -27.55
C LYS A 124 21.67 10.37 -27.03
N GLU A 125 21.35 11.60 -26.64
CA GLU A 125 22.33 12.47 -25.96
C GLU A 125 22.70 11.97 -24.56
N LEU A 126 21.75 11.38 -23.83
CA LEU A 126 22.04 10.71 -22.55
C LEU A 126 22.96 9.50 -22.74
N LEU A 127 22.78 8.71 -23.81
CA LEU A 127 23.61 7.54 -24.12
C LEU A 127 25.11 7.86 -24.23
N LYS A 128 25.48 9.09 -24.62
CA LYS A 128 26.88 9.53 -24.69
C LYS A 128 27.53 9.73 -23.31
N LYS A 129 26.72 9.79 -22.24
CA LYS A 129 27.13 10.14 -20.86
C LYS A 129 26.95 8.98 -19.88
N VAL A 130 26.47 7.82 -20.33
CA VAL A 130 26.30 6.63 -19.48
C VAL A 130 27.48 5.68 -19.64
N ASN A 131 27.72 4.87 -18.61
CA ASN A 131 28.68 3.78 -18.68
C ASN A 131 28.00 2.54 -19.26
N TYR A 132 28.69 1.85 -20.16
CA TYR A 132 28.23 0.62 -20.76
C TYR A 132 28.81 -0.59 -20.00
N PRO A 133 28.07 -1.72 -19.95
CA PRO A 133 26.78 -1.93 -20.59
C PRO A 133 25.57 -1.30 -19.84
N ILE A 134 24.45 -1.17 -20.55
CA ILE A 134 23.18 -0.67 -20.02
C ILE A 134 22.03 -1.66 -20.29
N VAL A 135 20.94 -1.47 -19.57
CA VAL A 135 19.68 -2.17 -19.75
C VAL A 135 18.57 -1.17 -20.04
N MET A 136 17.78 -1.44 -21.08
CA MET A 136 16.53 -0.72 -21.36
C MET A 136 15.35 -1.57 -20.94
N LYS A 137 14.38 -0.96 -20.26
CA LYS A 137 13.20 -1.67 -19.73
C LYS A 137 11.93 -0.89 -20.00
N PHE A 138 10.81 -1.58 -20.21
CA PHE A 138 9.51 -0.95 -20.09
C PHE A 138 9.21 -0.60 -18.63
N PRO A 139 8.64 0.59 -18.33
CA PRO A 139 8.25 0.96 -16.97
C PRO A 139 7.27 -0.06 -16.36
N GLU A 140 6.32 -0.54 -17.16
CA GLU A 140 5.32 -1.52 -16.75
C GLU A 140 5.61 -2.89 -17.37
N GLY A 141 5.17 -3.95 -16.69
CA GLY A 141 5.36 -5.34 -17.13
C GLY A 141 6.07 -6.21 -16.11
N THR A 142 6.01 -7.52 -16.32
CA THR A 142 6.55 -8.54 -15.40
C THR A 142 7.36 -9.59 -16.16
N GLN A 143 8.09 -10.43 -15.41
CA GLN A 143 8.79 -11.62 -15.92
C GLN A 143 9.87 -11.33 -16.98
N GLY A 144 10.53 -10.17 -16.91
CA GLY A 144 11.67 -9.85 -17.79
C GLY A 144 11.32 -9.63 -19.27
N LYS A 145 10.04 -9.71 -19.66
CA LYS A 145 9.59 -9.33 -21.00
C LYS A 145 9.77 -7.82 -21.17
N GLY A 146 10.47 -7.42 -22.23
CA GLY A 146 10.81 -6.02 -22.47
C GLY A 146 12.05 -5.51 -21.75
N VAL A 147 12.93 -6.41 -21.29
CA VAL A 147 14.28 -6.08 -20.83
C VAL A 147 15.25 -6.31 -21.98
N MET A 148 15.91 -5.25 -22.44
CA MET A 148 16.84 -5.25 -23.57
C MET A 148 18.23 -4.84 -23.07
N PHE A 149 19.27 -5.54 -23.54
CA PHE A 149 20.65 -5.28 -23.16
C PHE A 149 21.38 -4.55 -24.29
N ALA A 150 22.19 -3.56 -23.96
CA ALA A 150 23.06 -2.88 -24.92
C ALA A 150 24.46 -2.68 -24.32
N ASP A 151 25.48 -3.08 -25.07
CA ASP A 151 26.89 -2.99 -24.71
C ASP A 151 27.61 -1.76 -25.30
N SER A 152 26.93 -1.02 -26.17
CA SER A 152 27.50 0.09 -26.92
C SER A 152 26.46 1.15 -27.25
N ILE A 153 26.93 2.37 -27.52
CA ILE A 153 26.08 3.49 -27.97
C ILE A 153 25.32 3.14 -29.24
N SER A 154 25.96 2.44 -30.18
CA SER A 154 25.33 2.02 -31.43
C SER A 154 24.17 1.05 -31.18
N SER A 155 24.40 -0.01 -30.41
CA SER A 155 23.37 -0.99 -30.05
C SER A 155 22.19 -0.33 -29.31
N ALA A 156 22.51 0.52 -28.32
CA ALA A 156 21.51 1.28 -27.58
C ALA A 156 20.71 2.24 -28.47
N SER A 157 21.36 2.94 -29.41
CA SER A 157 20.68 3.84 -30.34
C SER A 157 19.69 3.08 -31.23
N SER A 158 20.08 1.92 -31.75
CA SER A 158 19.18 1.09 -32.57
C SER A 158 17.96 0.60 -31.80
N LEU A 159 18.13 0.24 -30.52
CA LEU A 159 17.01 -0.09 -29.64
C LEU A 159 16.07 1.10 -29.44
N LEU A 160 16.62 2.30 -29.20
CA LEU A 160 15.81 3.52 -29.06
C LEU A 160 15.02 3.85 -30.33
N ASP A 161 15.62 3.68 -31.51
CA ASP A 161 14.95 3.91 -32.79
C ASP A 161 13.76 2.94 -32.96
N ALA A 162 13.95 1.66 -32.63
CA ALA A 162 12.88 0.68 -32.66
C ALA A 162 11.76 0.98 -31.65
N LEU A 163 12.12 1.34 -30.41
CA LEU A 163 11.17 1.70 -29.36
C LEU A 163 10.38 2.96 -29.71
N GLY A 164 11.06 3.96 -30.28
CA GLY A 164 10.46 5.20 -30.77
C GLY A 164 9.47 4.95 -31.91
N ALA A 165 9.83 4.12 -32.89
CA ALA A 165 8.93 3.74 -33.98
C ALA A 165 7.66 3.02 -33.50
N LEU A 166 7.76 2.27 -32.41
CA LEU A 166 6.63 1.59 -31.76
C LEU A 166 5.91 2.43 -30.71
N ASN A 167 6.35 3.68 -30.51
CA ASN A 167 5.87 4.61 -29.49
C ASN A 167 5.78 3.98 -28.09
N GLN A 168 6.79 3.18 -27.72
CA GLN A 168 6.82 2.48 -26.43
C GLN A 168 7.61 3.29 -25.40
N PRO A 169 7.10 3.45 -24.17
CA PRO A 169 7.83 4.13 -23.11
C PRO A 169 8.98 3.25 -22.61
N PHE A 170 10.12 3.84 -22.24
CA PHE A 170 11.28 3.09 -21.74
C PHE A 170 12.00 3.82 -20.62
N ILE A 171 12.74 3.06 -19.82
CA ILE A 171 13.78 3.56 -18.91
C ILE A 171 15.13 3.00 -19.33
N ILE A 172 16.19 3.78 -19.14
CA ILE A 172 17.58 3.35 -19.34
C ILE A 172 18.19 3.17 -17.96
N GLN A 173 18.83 2.04 -17.70
CA GLN A 173 19.40 1.72 -16.41
C GLN A 173 20.82 1.16 -16.57
N GLU A 174 21.70 1.47 -15.64
CA GLU A 174 23.01 0.84 -15.52
C GLU A 174 22.88 -0.69 -15.40
N TYR A 175 23.70 -1.42 -16.15
CA TYR A 175 23.81 -2.86 -15.95
C TYR A 175 24.71 -3.16 -14.75
N VAL A 176 24.20 -3.99 -13.84
CA VAL A 176 24.96 -4.46 -12.68
C VAL A 176 25.30 -5.93 -12.90
N GLU A 177 26.59 -6.24 -13.01
CA GLU A 177 27.08 -7.60 -13.16
C GLU A 177 26.93 -8.38 -11.85
N THR A 178 26.28 -9.53 -11.93
CA THR A 178 25.91 -10.38 -10.78
C THR A 178 26.08 -11.87 -11.10
N GLY A 179 26.71 -12.21 -12.23
CA GLY A 179 26.79 -13.59 -12.71
C GLY A 179 25.42 -14.16 -13.10
N GLY A 180 24.49 -13.29 -13.52
CA GLY A 180 23.12 -13.66 -13.86
C GLY A 180 22.34 -14.18 -12.65
N THR A 181 22.53 -13.56 -11.49
CA THR A 181 21.80 -13.89 -10.26
C THR A 181 21.12 -12.68 -9.65
N ASP A 182 19.97 -12.91 -9.05
CA ASP A 182 19.29 -11.93 -8.22
C ASP A 182 18.66 -12.64 -7.02
N ILE A 183 18.33 -11.87 -5.99
CA ILE A 183 17.63 -12.37 -4.81
C ILE A 183 16.25 -11.74 -4.73
N ARG A 184 15.23 -12.57 -4.57
CA ARG A 184 13.88 -12.13 -4.19
C ARG A 184 13.68 -12.33 -2.69
N ALA A 185 13.55 -11.23 -1.96
CA ALA A 185 13.22 -11.19 -0.54
C ALA A 185 11.71 -11.02 -0.34
N HIS A 186 11.05 -11.97 0.31
CA HIS A 186 9.63 -11.89 0.65
C HIS A 186 9.45 -11.18 1.98
N VAL A 187 8.89 -9.96 1.94
CA VAL A 187 8.57 -9.14 3.09
C VAL A 187 7.12 -9.36 3.51
N VAL A 188 6.90 -9.54 4.81
CA VAL A 188 5.59 -9.59 5.46
C VAL A 188 5.67 -8.76 6.75
N GLY A 189 4.99 -7.62 6.75
CA GLY A 189 5.06 -6.61 7.79
C GLY A 189 6.47 -6.04 7.94
N ASP A 190 7.04 -6.25 9.12
CA ASP A 190 8.37 -5.76 9.51
C ASP A 190 9.48 -6.80 9.37
N LYS A 191 9.22 -7.92 8.67
CA LYS A 191 10.16 -9.04 8.54
C LYS A 191 10.31 -9.51 7.10
N VAL A 192 11.54 -9.92 6.75
CA VAL A 192 11.78 -10.78 5.59
C VAL A 192 11.56 -12.22 6.05
N VAL A 193 10.48 -12.86 5.58
CA VAL A 193 10.08 -14.21 6.04
C VAL A 193 10.77 -15.32 5.26
N ALA A 194 11.19 -15.04 4.03
CA ALA A 194 11.94 -15.95 3.19
C ALA A 194 12.67 -15.18 2.10
N ALA A 195 13.76 -15.74 1.59
CA ALA A 195 14.41 -15.24 0.39
C ALA A 195 14.86 -16.41 -0.49
N MET A 196 14.84 -16.18 -1.80
CA MET A 196 15.41 -17.10 -2.77
C MET A 196 16.39 -16.38 -3.68
N ARG A 197 17.53 -17.01 -3.93
CA ARG A 197 18.41 -16.64 -5.03
C ARG A 197 17.94 -17.32 -6.29
N ARG A 198 17.86 -16.56 -7.36
CA ARG A 198 17.42 -16.99 -8.69
C ARG A 198 18.61 -16.92 -9.63
N LYS A 199 18.88 -18.00 -10.35
CA LYS A 199 19.96 -18.04 -11.36
C LYS A 199 19.38 -18.28 -12.74
N SER A 200 19.85 -17.52 -13.74
CA SER A 200 19.56 -17.80 -15.15
C SER A 200 20.13 -19.16 -15.56
N GLN A 201 19.38 -19.97 -16.31
CA GLN A 201 19.88 -21.23 -16.88
C GLN A 201 20.68 -21.02 -18.18
N THR A 202 20.55 -19.87 -18.82
CA THR A 202 21.20 -19.56 -20.10
C THR A 202 22.38 -18.60 -19.92
N GLU A 203 23.32 -18.60 -20.86
CA GLU A 203 24.33 -17.52 -21.01
C GLU A 203 23.71 -16.12 -21.19
N GLU A 204 22.38 -16.03 -21.27
CA GLU A 204 21.65 -14.78 -21.17
C GLU A 204 21.80 -14.18 -19.77
N LYS A 205 22.21 -12.91 -19.73
CA LYS A 205 22.37 -12.06 -18.54
C LYS A 205 21.08 -11.81 -17.71
N ARG A 206 20.01 -12.60 -17.90
CA ARG A 206 18.68 -12.40 -17.32
C ARG A 206 18.34 -13.48 -16.30
N SER A 207 18.32 -13.17 -15.00
CA SER A 207 17.89 -14.10 -13.95
C SER A 207 16.37 -14.06 -13.76
N ASN A 208 15.65 -15.09 -14.21
CA ASN A 208 14.23 -15.27 -13.87
C ASN A 208 13.87 -16.76 -13.85
N ILE A 209 13.39 -17.27 -12.70
CA ILE A 209 12.95 -18.66 -12.53
C ILE A 209 11.85 -19.05 -13.52
N HIS A 210 10.93 -18.13 -13.84
CA HIS A 210 9.84 -18.41 -14.79
C HIS A 210 10.30 -18.64 -16.24
N ALA A 211 11.56 -18.37 -16.56
CA ALA A 211 12.19 -18.67 -17.85
C ALA A 211 13.06 -19.94 -17.81
N GLY A 212 12.88 -20.80 -16.79
CA GLY A 212 13.65 -22.03 -16.59
C GLY A 212 14.74 -21.92 -15.53
N GLY A 213 15.00 -20.74 -14.95
CA GLY A 213 16.04 -20.57 -13.91
C GLY A 213 15.85 -21.46 -12.67
N THR A 214 16.95 -21.86 -12.02
CA THR A 214 16.91 -22.58 -10.73
C THR A 214 16.78 -21.60 -9.56
N GLY A 215 15.98 -21.95 -8.56
CA GLY A 215 15.86 -21.21 -7.31
C GLY A 215 16.48 -21.98 -6.15
N GLU A 216 17.18 -21.28 -5.26
CA GLU A 216 17.64 -21.84 -3.98
C GLU A 216 17.25 -20.91 -2.84
N SER A 217 16.88 -21.46 -1.68
CA SER A 217 16.64 -20.65 -0.48
C SER A 217 17.97 -20.07 0.01
N VAL A 218 17.95 -18.79 0.40
CA VAL A 218 19.15 -18.11 0.89
C VAL A 218 18.87 -17.35 2.18
N GLN A 219 19.86 -17.33 3.06
CA GLN A 219 19.85 -16.45 4.22
C GLN A 219 20.43 -15.09 3.81
N LEU A 220 19.61 -14.04 3.92
CA LEU A 220 20.07 -12.69 3.63
C LEU A 220 21.02 -12.16 4.71
N ASN A 221 22.01 -11.38 4.28
CA ASN A 221 22.80 -10.56 5.19
C ASN A 221 21.96 -9.39 5.76
N ARG A 222 22.50 -8.71 6.78
CA ARG A 222 21.81 -7.61 7.47
C ARG A 222 21.48 -6.42 6.56
N GLU A 223 22.36 -6.11 5.60
CA GLU A 223 22.16 -4.99 4.68
C GLU A 223 21.00 -5.27 3.73
N SER A 224 20.97 -6.46 3.10
CA SER A 224 19.89 -6.92 2.22
C SER A 224 18.54 -6.96 2.94
N ILE A 225 18.49 -7.43 4.19
CA ILE A 225 17.27 -7.37 5.01
C ILE A 225 16.85 -5.92 5.23
N THR A 226 17.79 -5.06 5.62
CA THR A 226 17.51 -3.65 5.92
C THR A 226 16.94 -2.93 4.70
N ILE A 227 17.54 -3.08 3.51
CA ILE A 227 17.03 -2.43 2.30
C ILE A 227 15.70 -3.03 1.84
N ALA A 228 15.45 -4.32 2.05
CA ALA A 228 14.18 -4.96 1.70
C ALA A 228 13.04 -4.39 2.56
N LEU A 229 13.25 -4.31 3.87
CA LEU A 229 12.27 -3.74 4.80
C LEU A 229 12.07 -2.23 4.56
N LYS A 230 13.16 -1.48 4.31
CA LYS A 230 13.09 -0.06 3.99
C LYS A 230 12.32 0.18 2.69
N THR A 231 12.51 -0.67 1.68
CA THR A 231 11.76 -0.66 0.41
C THR A 231 10.28 -0.89 0.63
N ALA A 232 9.91 -1.98 1.33
CA ALA A 232 8.52 -2.30 1.62
C ALA A 232 7.80 -1.15 2.34
N LYS A 233 8.46 -0.56 3.34
CA LYS A 233 7.96 0.60 4.09
C LYS A 233 7.80 1.84 3.20
N ALA A 234 8.81 2.18 2.40
CA ALA A 234 8.77 3.34 1.50
C ALA A 234 7.65 3.21 0.44
N LEU A 235 7.38 1.98 -0.01
CA LEU A 235 6.31 1.67 -0.97
C LEU A 235 4.94 1.50 -0.32
N ARG A 236 4.83 1.61 1.01
CA ARG A 236 3.59 1.37 1.78
C ARG A 236 2.94 0.04 1.42
N ALA A 237 3.77 -1.00 1.37
CA ALA A 237 3.39 -2.35 0.99
C ALA A 237 3.88 -3.35 2.05
N ASP A 238 3.01 -3.71 2.99
CA ASP A 238 3.36 -4.63 4.07
C ASP A 238 3.64 -6.04 3.57
N ILE A 239 3.09 -6.42 2.41
CA ILE A 239 3.36 -7.71 1.77
C ILE A 239 3.89 -7.46 0.37
N CYS A 240 5.18 -7.75 0.15
CA CYS A 240 5.78 -7.64 -1.18
C CYS A 240 7.00 -8.57 -1.33
N GLY A 241 7.35 -8.88 -2.58
CA GLY A 241 8.66 -9.40 -2.95
C GLY A 241 9.55 -8.25 -3.39
N VAL A 242 10.75 -8.12 -2.81
CA VAL A 242 11.76 -7.13 -3.18
C VAL A 242 12.90 -7.85 -3.89
N ASP A 243 13.20 -7.42 -5.10
CA ASP A 243 14.26 -8.00 -5.92
C ASP A 243 15.54 -7.18 -5.77
N ILE A 244 16.61 -7.88 -5.45
CA ILE A 244 17.89 -7.32 -5.03
C ILE A 244 19.00 -7.93 -5.89
N LEU A 245 19.86 -7.07 -6.42
CA LEU A 245 21.13 -7.45 -7.01
C LEU A 245 22.24 -7.30 -5.96
N GLU A 246 23.04 -8.34 -5.79
CA GLU A 246 24.25 -8.28 -4.95
C GLU A 246 25.40 -7.73 -5.80
N SER A 247 25.63 -6.42 -5.71
CA SER A 247 26.76 -5.79 -6.41
C SER A 247 28.04 -5.83 -5.55
N PRO A 248 29.23 -5.64 -6.14
CA PRO A 248 30.47 -5.50 -5.38
C PRO A 248 30.48 -4.34 -4.37
N LEU A 249 29.61 -3.34 -4.56
CA LEU A 249 29.48 -2.17 -3.67
C LEU A 249 28.36 -2.32 -2.63
N GLY A 250 27.69 -3.47 -2.60
CA GLY A 250 26.56 -3.74 -1.72
C GLY A 250 25.25 -4.02 -2.48
N PRO A 251 24.17 -4.31 -1.74
CA PRO A 251 22.91 -4.74 -2.33
C PRO A 251 22.13 -3.57 -2.95
N LEU A 252 21.59 -3.78 -4.16
CA LEU A 252 20.82 -2.79 -4.92
C LEU A 252 19.42 -3.31 -5.22
N VAL A 253 18.39 -2.51 -4.96
CA VAL A 253 17.00 -2.86 -5.28
C VAL A 253 16.73 -2.58 -6.76
N ILE A 254 16.11 -3.55 -7.44
CA ILE A 254 15.79 -3.44 -8.88
C ILE A 254 14.30 -3.44 -9.19
N GLU A 255 13.50 -4.17 -8.40
CA GLU A 255 12.04 -4.15 -8.53
C GLU A 255 11.39 -4.54 -7.20
N ALA A 256 10.12 -4.21 -7.08
CA ALA A 256 9.26 -4.71 -6.01
C ALA A 256 7.97 -5.26 -6.62
N ASN A 257 7.34 -6.21 -5.93
CA ASN A 257 6.14 -6.88 -6.39
C ASN A 257 5.16 -7.07 -5.24
N ILE A 258 4.00 -6.44 -5.32
CA ILE A 258 2.91 -6.51 -4.33
C ILE A 258 2.00 -7.73 -4.48
N SER A 259 2.19 -8.52 -5.53
CA SER A 259 1.52 -9.82 -5.74
C SER A 259 2.56 -10.90 -6.03
N PRO A 260 3.50 -11.14 -5.10
CA PRO A 260 4.57 -12.10 -5.34
C PRO A 260 3.98 -13.52 -5.45
N GLY A 261 4.49 -14.27 -6.42
CA GLY A 261 4.22 -15.71 -6.50
C GLY A 261 4.92 -16.43 -5.36
N LEU A 262 4.24 -17.43 -4.78
CA LEU A 262 4.70 -18.16 -3.60
C LEU A 262 5.14 -19.59 -3.91
N GLN A 263 4.80 -20.15 -5.07
CA GLN A 263 5.08 -21.55 -5.40
C GLN A 263 6.59 -21.84 -5.34
N GLY A 264 7.39 -21.12 -6.14
CA GLY A 264 8.83 -21.37 -6.23
C GLY A 264 9.56 -21.18 -4.89
N ILE A 265 9.20 -20.17 -4.11
CA ILE A 265 9.81 -19.98 -2.79
C ILE A 265 9.33 -21.04 -1.78
N SER A 266 8.09 -21.51 -1.87
CA SER A 266 7.56 -22.55 -0.96
C SER A 266 8.14 -23.93 -1.25
N GLU A 267 8.61 -24.19 -2.48
CA GLU A 267 9.29 -25.44 -2.84
C GLU A 267 10.70 -25.52 -2.25
N VAL A 268 11.39 -24.38 -2.10
CA VAL A 268 12.79 -24.34 -1.64
C VAL A 268 12.94 -23.92 -0.18
N SER A 269 11.89 -23.35 0.42
CA SER A 269 11.88 -22.86 1.80
C SER A 269 11.20 -23.86 2.72
N THR A 270 11.74 -24.04 3.93
CA THR A 270 11.07 -24.78 5.01
C THR A 270 10.00 -23.96 5.74
N ILE A 271 9.92 -22.66 5.45
CA ILE A 271 8.97 -21.74 6.08
C ILE A 271 7.63 -21.79 5.34
N ASN A 272 6.54 -21.97 6.08
CA ASN A 272 5.19 -21.85 5.53
C ASN A 272 4.82 -20.37 5.32
N ILE A 273 5.22 -19.82 4.18
CA ILE A 273 5.03 -18.40 3.84
C ILE A 273 3.54 -18.00 3.76
N PRO A 274 2.62 -18.79 3.16
CA PRO A 274 1.19 -18.48 3.22
C PRO A 274 0.67 -18.33 4.65
N ASP A 275 1.11 -19.18 5.57
CA ASP A 275 0.73 -19.11 6.97
C ASP A 275 1.31 -17.88 7.68
N GLN A 276 2.56 -17.50 7.38
CA GLN A 276 3.15 -16.24 7.88
C GLN A 276 2.35 -15.01 7.42
N ILE A 277 1.90 -14.99 6.15
CA ILE A 277 1.03 -13.94 5.62
C ILE A 277 -0.30 -13.93 6.38
N ALA A 278 -0.95 -15.08 6.51
CA ALA A 278 -2.24 -15.19 7.19
C ALA A 278 -2.19 -14.74 8.66
N GLN A 279 -1.16 -15.16 9.40
CA GLN A 279 -0.93 -14.73 10.79
C GLN A 279 -0.73 -13.21 10.87
N PHE A 280 0.06 -12.64 9.96
CA PHE A 280 0.30 -11.20 9.91
C PHE A 280 -0.99 -10.42 9.67
N LEU A 281 -1.78 -10.81 8.66
CA LEU A 281 -3.07 -10.20 8.34
C LEU A 281 -3.98 -10.24 9.56
N TYR A 282 -4.18 -11.43 10.14
CA TYR A 282 -5.05 -11.60 11.31
C TYR A 282 -4.62 -10.76 12.51
N ARG A 283 -3.33 -10.80 12.85
CA ARG A 283 -2.79 -10.04 13.99
C ARG A 283 -3.03 -8.54 13.80
N LYS A 284 -2.74 -8.00 12.62
CA LYS A 284 -2.92 -6.58 12.32
C LYS A 284 -4.38 -6.17 12.33
N THR A 285 -5.26 -6.97 11.73
CA THR A 285 -6.70 -6.74 11.81
C THR A 285 -7.19 -6.72 13.25
N LYS A 286 -6.78 -7.69 14.07
CA LYS A 286 -7.15 -7.75 15.49
C LYS A 286 -6.68 -6.52 16.25
N GLU A 287 -5.43 -6.10 16.04
CA GLU A 287 -4.87 -4.89 16.67
C GLU A 287 -5.71 -3.64 16.40
N VAL A 288 -6.18 -3.46 15.15
CA VAL A 288 -7.02 -2.31 14.77
C VAL A 288 -8.42 -2.43 15.37
N VAL A 289 -9.08 -3.57 15.19
CA VAL A 289 -10.45 -3.80 15.67
C VAL A 289 -10.54 -3.69 17.19
N ASP A 290 -9.57 -4.25 17.94
CA ASP A 290 -9.55 -4.15 19.39
C ASP A 290 -9.32 -2.71 19.87
N LYS A 291 -8.55 -1.91 19.10
CA LYS A 291 -8.34 -0.49 19.39
C LYS A 291 -9.61 0.32 19.15
N GLU A 292 -10.30 0.09 18.04
CA GLU A 292 -11.58 0.74 17.72
C GLU A 292 -12.65 0.43 18.76
N LYS A 293 -12.76 -0.84 19.19
CA LYS A 293 -13.68 -1.23 20.27
C LYS A 293 -13.37 -0.54 21.59
N LYS A 294 -12.09 -0.35 21.94
CA LYS A 294 -11.70 0.37 23.15
C LYS A 294 -12.05 1.86 23.07
N VAL A 295 -11.86 2.49 21.91
CA VAL A 295 -12.24 3.89 21.68
C VAL A 295 -13.76 4.04 21.79
N ALA A 296 -14.53 3.20 21.08
CA ALA A 296 -15.98 3.21 21.14
C ALA A 296 -16.51 2.95 22.56
N ALA A 297 -15.91 2.00 23.30
CA ALA A 297 -16.29 1.75 24.70
C ALA A 297 -15.99 2.95 25.61
N ALA A 298 -14.86 3.65 25.39
CA ALA A 298 -14.52 4.86 26.13
C ALA A 298 -15.46 6.03 25.81
N GLU A 299 -15.89 6.18 24.55
CA GLU A 299 -16.90 7.16 24.13
C GLU A 299 -18.26 6.86 24.76
N VAL A 300 -18.71 5.59 24.73
CA VAL A 300 -19.96 5.17 25.37
C VAL A 300 -19.90 5.39 26.89
N LEU A 301 -18.78 5.08 27.56
CA LEU A 301 -18.59 5.38 28.98
C LEU A 301 -18.64 6.88 29.28
N LYS A 302 -18.09 7.72 28.39
CA LYS A 302 -18.16 9.17 28.49
C LYS A 302 -19.60 9.67 28.33
N ASP A 303 -20.35 9.11 27.37
CA ASP A 303 -21.76 9.44 27.15
C ASP A 303 -22.67 8.96 28.29
N ILE A 304 -22.39 7.79 28.88
CA ILE A 304 -23.10 7.30 30.07
C ILE A 304 -22.77 8.18 31.28
N SER A 305 -21.50 8.55 31.47
CA SER A 305 -21.09 9.44 32.57
C SER A 305 -21.70 10.86 32.43
N LEU A 306 -22.07 11.26 31.21
CA LEU A 306 -22.82 12.50 30.95
C LEU A 306 -24.34 12.33 31.11
N ASN A 307 -24.87 11.10 31.06
CA ASN A 307 -26.29 10.78 31.22
C ASN A 307 -26.66 10.36 32.65
N ASP A 308 -25.67 10.02 33.50
CA ASP A 308 -25.88 9.69 34.91
C ASP A 308 -25.91 10.99 35.75
N ASP A 309 -26.95 11.79 35.52
CA ASP A 309 -27.12 13.11 36.12
C ASP A 309 -27.82 13.02 37.48
N SER A 310 -27.19 12.29 38.40
CA SER A 310 -27.34 12.54 39.85
C SER A 310 -26.15 13.32 40.44
N SER A 311 -25.25 13.85 39.60
CA SER A 311 -24.25 14.82 40.04
C SER A 311 -23.55 15.61 38.92
N ILE A 312 -24.24 16.39 38.08
CA ILE A 312 -23.58 17.54 37.44
C ILE A 312 -23.52 18.70 38.46
N SER A 313 -22.32 18.96 38.98
CA SER A 313 -22.07 20.09 39.87
C SER A 313 -22.11 21.41 39.10
N ILE A 314 -22.98 22.32 39.52
CA ILE A 314 -23.07 23.71 39.03
C ILE A 314 -21.67 24.35 39.11
N GLY A 315 -21.08 24.73 37.96
CA GLY A 315 -19.79 25.43 37.88
C GLY A 315 -18.68 24.77 37.03
N GLN A 316 -18.93 23.68 36.30
CA GLN A 316 -17.92 23.09 35.40
C GLN A 316 -17.69 23.90 34.11
N GLU A 317 -16.43 24.04 33.72
CA GLU A 317 -16.04 24.58 32.40
C GLU A 317 -16.25 23.52 31.31
N ILE A 318 -17.10 23.82 30.34
CA ILE A 318 -17.39 22.93 29.20
C ILE A 318 -16.59 23.42 27.98
N ILE A 319 -15.65 22.60 27.52
CA ILE A 319 -14.90 22.85 26.26
C ILE A 319 -15.70 22.22 25.11
N SER A 320 -16.26 23.06 24.25
CA SER A 320 -17.01 22.65 23.06
C SER A 320 -16.72 23.61 21.90
N ASP A 321 -16.84 23.10 20.67
CA ASP A 321 -16.87 23.96 19.49
C ASP A 321 -18.14 24.82 19.49
N LEU A 322 -18.01 26.10 19.08
CA LEU A 322 -19.14 27.00 18.90
C LEU A 322 -19.76 26.79 17.51
N GLN A 323 -21.03 26.41 17.47
CA GLN A 323 -21.76 26.23 16.23
C GLN A 323 -22.43 27.56 15.81
N PHE A 324 -22.35 27.86 14.52
CA PHE A 324 -22.94 29.08 13.94
C PHE A 324 -24.00 28.72 12.90
N ARG A 325 -25.12 29.43 12.92
CA ARG A 325 -26.13 29.41 11.85
C ARG A 325 -26.39 30.84 11.37
N GLY A 326 -25.66 31.25 10.33
CA GLY A 326 -25.56 32.64 9.94
C GLY A 326 -24.82 33.44 11.02
N GLU A 327 -25.41 34.54 11.48
CA GLU A 327 -24.84 35.38 12.55
C GLU A 327 -25.25 34.96 13.96
N ARG A 328 -25.89 33.79 14.12
CA ARG A 328 -26.37 33.27 15.41
C ARG A 328 -25.43 32.21 15.95
N ILE A 329 -25.06 32.35 17.22
CA ILE A 329 -24.40 31.29 17.99
C ILE A 329 -25.48 30.31 18.47
N LEU A 330 -25.29 29.03 18.18
CA LEU A 330 -26.12 27.96 18.72
C LEU A 330 -25.43 27.38 19.94
N LEU A 331 -26.06 27.54 21.11
CA LEU A 331 -25.57 26.90 22.34
C LEU A 331 -25.79 25.38 22.23
N PRO A 332 -24.79 24.56 22.59
CA PRO A 332 -24.97 23.11 22.68
C PRO A 332 -26.17 22.74 23.57
N GLU A 333 -26.87 21.67 23.22
CA GLU A 333 -28.05 21.20 23.96
C GLU A 333 -27.76 21.00 25.46
N LEU A 334 -26.54 20.55 25.78
CA LEU A 334 -26.05 20.39 27.15
C LEU A 334 -26.05 21.72 27.94
N ILE A 335 -25.57 22.81 27.33
CA ILE A 335 -25.55 24.13 27.97
C ILE A 335 -26.98 24.59 28.25
N THR A 336 -27.87 24.46 27.27
CA THR A 336 -29.28 24.87 27.38
C THR A 336 -30.02 24.09 28.47
N LYS A 337 -29.75 22.78 28.61
CA LYS A 337 -30.31 21.94 29.69
C LYS A 337 -29.78 22.35 31.06
N LEU A 338 -28.48 22.60 31.19
CA LEU A 338 -27.84 22.97 32.46
C LEU A 338 -28.25 24.35 32.95
N THR A 339 -28.33 25.34 32.05
CA THR A 339 -28.70 26.72 32.42
C THR A 339 -30.21 26.94 32.48
N GLY A 340 -31.01 26.01 31.97
CA GLY A 340 -32.47 26.17 31.85
C GLY A 340 -32.87 27.29 30.89
N PHE A 341 -31.99 27.66 29.96
CA PHE A 341 -32.29 28.69 28.96
C PHE A 341 -33.41 28.22 28.03
N SER A 342 -34.40 29.07 27.87
CA SER A 342 -35.52 28.92 26.95
C SER A 342 -35.83 30.24 26.26
N ASP A 343 -36.59 30.16 25.17
CA ASP A 343 -37.13 31.30 24.43
C ASP A 343 -38.28 32.04 25.15
N ARG A 344 -38.65 31.62 26.36
CA ARG A 344 -39.74 32.18 27.17
C ARG A 344 -39.28 33.09 28.31
N LYS A 345 -37.97 33.27 28.47
CA LYS A 345 -37.35 34.07 29.53
C LYS A 345 -36.53 35.19 28.90
N GLU A 346 -36.30 36.25 29.67
CA GLU A 346 -35.42 37.35 29.30
C GLU A 346 -34.02 37.16 29.92
N TYR A 347 -32.99 37.65 29.24
CA TYR A 347 -31.59 37.46 29.65
C TYR A 347 -30.80 38.76 29.55
N THR A 348 -29.87 38.95 30.47
CA THR A 348 -28.82 39.95 30.38
C THR A 348 -27.61 39.36 29.67
N ILE A 349 -27.13 40.01 28.60
CA ILE A 349 -25.94 39.59 27.86
C ILE A 349 -24.84 40.64 28.04
N LYS A 350 -23.76 40.27 28.72
CA LYS A 350 -22.56 41.11 28.89
C LYS A 350 -21.47 40.62 27.94
N ALA A 351 -20.98 41.50 27.06
CA ALA A 351 -19.93 41.15 26.08
C ALA A 351 -18.66 41.98 26.28
N ARG A 352 -17.50 41.32 26.24
CA ARG A 352 -16.16 41.91 26.19
C ARG A 352 -15.28 41.15 25.20
N LYS A 353 -14.14 41.72 24.80
CA LYS A 353 -13.25 41.09 23.82
C LYS A 353 -12.88 39.66 24.28
N GLY A 354 -13.32 38.65 23.52
CA GLY A 354 -13.06 37.24 23.80
C GLY A 354 -13.93 36.58 24.88
N LYS A 355 -14.95 37.26 25.43
CA LYS A 355 -15.84 36.68 26.45
C LYS A 355 -17.26 37.25 26.41
N VAL A 356 -18.25 36.36 26.44
CA VAL A 356 -19.68 36.69 26.59
C VAL A 356 -20.21 35.98 27.84
N GLU A 357 -20.95 36.69 28.67
CA GLU A 357 -21.65 36.18 29.85
C GLU A 357 -23.16 36.39 29.64
N ILE A 358 -23.96 35.34 29.87
CA ILE A 358 -25.41 35.35 29.73
C ILE A 358 -26.01 34.95 31.09
N GLU A 359 -26.86 35.80 31.64
CA GLU A 359 -27.53 35.61 32.93
C GLU A 359 -29.04 35.78 32.73
N GLU A 360 -29.88 35.00 33.42
CA GLU A 360 -31.33 35.21 33.41
C GLU A 360 -31.66 36.57 34.03
N PHE A 361 -32.56 37.32 33.40
CA PHE A 361 -33.00 38.62 33.90
C PHE A 361 -34.11 38.42 34.93
N GLU A 362 -33.79 38.61 36.21
CA GLU A 362 -34.77 38.66 37.30
C GLU A 362 -35.18 40.11 37.57
N MET A 363 -36.49 40.40 37.57
CA MET A 363 -37.06 41.71 37.91
C MET A 363 -37.23 41.92 39.42
#